data_AF-A0A813D7H3-F1
#
_entry.id   AF-A0A813D7H3-F1
#
_cell.length_a   1.000
_cell.length_b   1.000
_cell.length_c   1.000
_cell.angle_alpha   90.00
_cell.angle_beta   90.00
_cell.angle_gamma   90.00
#
_symmetry.space_group_name_H-M   'P 1'
#
loop_
_entity.id
_entity.type
_entity.pdbx_description
1 polymer ?
#
loop_
_entity_poly.entity_id
_entity_poly.type
_entity_poly.pdbx_seq_one_letter_code
_entity_poly.pdbx_strand_id
1 'polypeptide(L)'
;MDGWAADEAQALANFCPALVDELYDLLVRTLTDTEHGMSPELQALVAPWRVVGIPKRDPTESRPIAIASVFLRAWHRCLADSLPPLSPRQWSEAGVARAFIDWMGYRGAAGAEIDLAAAFDMIQHDVAQSALTHGGAPRAVVAWLRHTWSGPRYCHVRGALAEALWPTRGIPAGDPLSMRILGIVLEPWHKLVERQHPALRTWAYADDRSIVACAQHVGTSATQLVDEALEVTEQLFDQPIGVHENRKKRQRWSCGETCEHLGLVAAPAAAARGGRFAITTRDGWQGIRVVARRLPMVPGPIATREALATMCILPKIRWAAPMIAVPPVDVDKAVMRGIVRSASTQWCFARFWADNIVGCPTYATALQALKSATLLVDAVVPALRLALDKHAELLSLEVVRLTGSCVWVTPRTKSGNQVRELAQAASHKGDVPFDLRTKHAEVFDASSESGRHACRAIARVCCLMRQVSVSRPRFDTRGLESADVEVLSATEWKKWKAALSPQELGALRMWRSGAILSPTRFVKVRDPTCPFCASEWASARHLWAECPHFEDRRQQLQTEVGFDAGWWSRQPPCTSKSGWVTFDAARTRGHRVAVSIAANKLGIDVVLAMDCKLGEPPAPEASEGRHAA
;
A
#
# COMPACT_ATOMS: atom_id res chain seq x y z
N MET A 1 -27.51 -10.44 -20.48
CA MET A 1 -27.37 -9.50 -19.35
C MET A 1 -28.11 -8.23 -19.70
N ASP A 2 -28.60 -7.52 -18.70
CA ASP A 2 -29.42 -6.31 -18.83
C ASP A 2 -28.72 -5.17 -19.60
N GLY A 3 -27.39 -5.20 -19.72
CA GLY A 3 -26.62 -4.27 -20.56
C GLY A 3 -26.28 -2.96 -19.87
N TRP A 4 -26.78 -2.75 -18.66
CA TRP A 4 -26.58 -1.54 -17.88
C TRP A 4 -25.19 -1.45 -17.27
N ALA A 5 -24.62 -0.26 -17.30
CA ALA A 5 -23.47 0.14 -16.51
C ALA A 5 -23.91 0.76 -15.16
N ALA A 6 -22.99 0.84 -14.21
CA ALA A 6 -23.29 1.34 -12.86
C ALA A 6 -23.61 2.84 -12.83
N ASP A 7 -22.97 3.61 -13.70
CA ASP A 7 -23.22 5.04 -13.91
C ASP A 7 -24.58 5.28 -14.59
N GLU A 8 -25.01 4.42 -15.51
CA GLU A 8 -26.36 4.47 -16.09
C GLU A 8 -27.44 4.18 -15.06
N ALA A 9 -27.25 3.17 -14.20
CA ALA A 9 -28.16 2.89 -13.10
C ALA A 9 -28.21 4.05 -12.09
N GLN A 10 -27.07 4.68 -11.80
CA GLN A 10 -27.01 5.88 -10.96
C GLN A 10 -27.72 7.07 -11.62
N ALA A 11 -27.57 7.25 -12.93
CA ALA A 11 -28.28 8.27 -13.69
C ALA A 11 -29.79 8.03 -13.64
N LEU A 12 -30.23 6.78 -13.78
CA LEU A 12 -31.65 6.43 -13.64
C LEU A 12 -32.20 6.81 -12.27
N ALA A 13 -31.47 6.49 -11.19
CA ALA A 13 -31.88 6.87 -9.83
C ALA A 13 -31.93 8.39 -9.62
N ASN A 14 -31.00 9.14 -10.22
CA ASN A 14 -30.93 10.59 -10.06
C ASN A 14 -31.97 11.35 -10.90
N PHE A 15 -32.26 10.87 -12.12
CA PHE A 15 -33.08 11.59 -13.10
C PHE A 15 -34.51 11.02 -13.23
N CYS A 16 -34.72 9.75 -12.90
CA CYS A 16 -36.00 9.05 -13.02
C CYS A 16 -36.34 8.23 -11.76
N PRO A 17 -36.40 8.85 -10.56
CA PRO A 17 -36.60 8.13 -9.30
C PRO A 17 -37.89 7.29 -9.28
N ALA A 18 -38.98 7.76 -9.91
CA ALA A 18 -40.23 7.01 -10.00
C ALA A 18 -40.07 5.64 -10.68
N LEU A 19 -39.20 5.53 -11.70
CA LEU A 19 -38.93 4.24 -12.35
C LEU A 19 -38.11 3.31 -11.43
N VAL A 20 -37.28 3.87 -10.56
CA VAL A 20 -36.57 3.09 -9.53
C VAL A 20 -37.56 2.58 -8.48
N ASP A 21 -38.55 3.39 -8.08
CA ASP A 21 -39.61 2.97 -7.17
C ASP A 21 -40.45 1.83 -7.78
N GLU A 22 -40.84 1.94 -9.05
CA GLU A 22 -41.55 0.86 -9.77
C GLU A 22 -40.71 -0.42 -9.86
N LEU A 23 -39.42 -0.30 -10.16
CA LEU A 23 -38.51 -1.44 -10.20
C LEU A 23 -38.35 -2.08 -8.82
N TYR A 24 -38.26 -1.27 -7.76
CA TYR A 24 -38.22 -1.72 -6.38
C TYR A 24 -39.49 -2.50 -6.02
N ASP A 25 -40.67 -1.93 -6.30
CA ASP A 25 -41.95 -2.58 -6.06
C ASP A 25 -42.07 -3.90 -6.82
N LEU A 26 -41.62 -3.94 -8.07
CA LEU A 26 -41.59 -5.17 -8.86
C LEU A 26 -40.67 -6.22 -8.23
N LEU A 27 -39.48 -5.83 -7.78
CA LEU A 27 -38.54 -6.73 -7.12
C LEU A 27 -39.08 -7.24 -5.78
N VAL A 28 -39.73 -6.39 -5.00
CA VAL A 28 -40.40 -6.78 -3.75
C VAL A 28 -41.51 -7.79 -4.02
N ARG A 29 -42.40 -7.52 -4.97
CA ARG A 29 -43.46 -8.46 -5.37
C ARG A 29 -42.89 -9.79 -5.84
N THR A 30 -41.87 -9.73 -6.69
CA THR A 30 -41.19 -10.95 -7.18
C THR A 30 -40.59 -11.73 -6.01
N LEU A 31 -39.91 -11.05 -5.08
CA LEU A 31 -39.35 -11.65 -3.87
C LEU A 31 -40.42 -12.32 -3.00
N THR A 32 -41.54 -11.65 -2.75
CA THR A 32 -42.64 -12.23 -1.95
C THR A 32 -43.31 -13.41 -2.64
N ASP A 33 -43.42 -13.38 -3.96
CA ASP A 33 -44.02 -14.47 -4.74
C ASP A 33 -43.11 -15.71 -4.82
N THR A 34 -41.79 -15.54 -4.66
CA THR A 34 -40.83 -16.66 -4.75
C THR A 34 -41.03 -17.79 -3.75
N GLU A 35 -41.78 -17.55 -2.66
CA GLU A 35 -42.16 -18.60 -1.70
C GLU A 35 -43.01 -19.70 -2.36
N HIS A 36 -43.71 -19.38 -3.45
CA HIS A 36 -44.51 -20.33 -4.24
C HIS A 36 -43.72 -20.95 -5.42
N GLY A 37 -42.42 -20.65 -5.51
CA GLY A 37 -41.55 -21.06 -6.62
C GLY A 37 -41.38 -19.98 -7.69
N MET A 38 -40.32 -20.10 -8.49
CA MET A 38 -40.04 -19.23 -9.64
C MET A 38 -39.97 -20.10 -10.89
N SER A 39 -40.67 -19.72 -11.96
CA SER A 39 -40.56 -20.47 -13.22
C SER A 39 -39.14 -20.33 -13.80
N PRO A 40 -38.61 -21.34 -14.50
CA PRO A 40 -37.28 -21.25 -15.13
C PRO A 40 -37.14 -20.05 -16.07
N GLU A 41 -38.21 -19.68 -16.77
CA GLU A 41 -38.22 -18.52 -17.69
C GLU A 41 -38.04 -17.21 -16.92
N LEU A 42 -38.78 -17.03 -15.81
CA LEU A 42 -38.65 -15.85 -14.96
C LEU A 42 -37.27 -15.81 -14.29
N GLN A 43 -36.77 -16.95 -13.85
CA GLN A 43 -35.45 -17.08 -13.26
C GLN A 43 -34.34 -16.74 -14.26
N ALA A 44 -34.48 -17.16 -15.52
CA ALA A 44 -33.55 -16.81 -16.59
C ALA A 44 -33.57 -15.31 -16.94
N LEU A 45 -34.72 -14.66 -16.76
CA LEU A 45 -34.88 -13.22 -16.99
C LEU A 45 -34.27 -12.40 -15.84
N VAL A 46 -34.54 -12.78 -14.60
CA VAL A 46 -34.25 -11.97 -13.40
C VAL A 46 -32.86 -12.29 -12.82
N ALA A 47 -32.41 -13.53 -12.91
CA ALA A 47 -31.14 -14.00 -12.34
C ALA A 47 -30.16 -14.65 -13.33
N PRO A 48 -29.92 -14.10 -14.55
CA PRO A 48 -28.86 -14.59 -15.41
C PRO A 48 -27.48 -14.15 -14.91
N TRP A 49 -26.54 -15.10 -14.85
CA TRP A 49 -25.16 -14.86 -14.43
C TRP A 49 -24.20 -14.94 -15.61
N ARG A 50 -23.37 -13.91 -15.81
CA ARG A 50 -22.26 -13.99 -16.75
C ARG A 50 -21.02 -14.55 -16.07
N VAL A 51 -20.48 -15.66 -16.56
CA VAL A 51 -19.24 -16.23 -16.05
C VAL A 51 -18.05 -15.66 -16.81
N VAL A 52 -17.09 -15.12 -16.06
CA VAL A 52 -15.81 -14.59 -16.56
C VAL A 52 -14.67 -15.33 -15.88
N GLY A 53 -13.71 -15.84 -16.67
CA GLY A 53 -12.48 -16.44 -16.14
C GLY A 53 -11.45 -15.37 -15.78
N ILE A 54 -11.10 -15.28 -14.49
CA ILE A 54 -10.01 -14.42 -14.01
C ILE A 54 -8.74 -15.26 -13.84
N PRO A 55 -7.62 -14.94 -14.52
CA PRO A 55 -6.37 -15.68 -14.34
C PRO A 55 -5.90 -15.68 -12.89
N LYS A 56 -5.41 -16.84 -12.41
CA LYS A 56 -4.71 -16.92 -11.12
C LYS A 56 -3.24 -16.52 -11.29
N ARG A 57 -2.44 -16.74 -10.24
CA ARG A 57 -0.99 -16.50 -10.27
C ARG A 57 -0.31 -17.34 -11.37
N ASP A 58 -0.74 -18.59 -11.51
CA ASP A 58 -0.46 -19.38 -12.69
C ASP A 58 -1.43 -18.96 -13.79
N PRO A 59 -0.94 -18.42 -14.93
CA PRO A 59 -1.81 -17.99 -16.02
C PRO A 59 -2.55 -19.15 -16.70
N THR A 60 -2.17 -20.40 -16.46
CA THR A 60 -2.87 -21.59 -16.94
C THR A 60 -4.09 -21.95 -16.09
N GLU A 61 -4.17 -21.43 -14.87
CA GLU A 61 -5.34 -21.57 -14.01
C GLU A 61 -6.25 -20.33 -14.08
N SER A 62 -7.57 -20.55 -14.02
CA SER A 62 -8.55 -19.47 -13.94
C SER A 62 -9.48 -19.64 -12.73
N ARG A 63 -10.03 -18.53 -12.24
CA ARG A 63 -11.15 -18.49 -11.30
C ARG A 63 -12.40 -18.07 -12.08
N PRO A 64 -13.42 -18.94 -12.19
CA PRO A 64 -14.69 -18.53 -12.76
C PRO A 64 -15.38 -17.60 -11.76
N ILE A 65 -15.75 -16.40 -12.20
CA ILE A 65 -16.56 -15.46 -11.42
C ILE A 65 -17.88 -15.24 -12.15
N ALA A 66 -18.98 -15.60 -11.48
CA ALA A 66 -20.33 -15.35 -11.95
C ALA A 66 -20.75 -13.93 -11.57
N ILE A 67 -21.06 -13.11 -12.57
CA ILE A 67 -21.38 -11.69 -12.45
C ILE A 67 -22.84 -11.49 -12.86
N ALA A 68 -23.69 -11.08 -11.92
CA ALA A 68 -25.07 -10.71 -12.18
C ALA A 68 -25.21 -9.32 -12.84
N SER A 69 -26.43 -9.02 -13.28
CA SER A 69 -26.88 -7.68 -13.68
C SER A 69 -26.61 -6.61 -12.63
N VAL A 70 -26.55 -5.34 -13.04
CA VAL A 70 -26.30 -4.23 -12.10
C VAL A 70 -27.44 -4.14 -11.08
N PHE A 71 -28.69 -4.26 -11.53
CA PHE A 71 -29.86 -4.18 -10.65
C PHE A 71 -29.95 -5.35 -9.67
N LEU A 72 -29.66 -6.59 -10.10
CA LEU A 72 -29.67 -7.73 -9.17
C LEU A 72 -28.59 -7.59 -8.08
N ARG A 73 -27.39 -7.12 -8.44
CA ARG A 73 -26.33 -6.86 -7.44
C ARG A 73 -26.71 -5.71 -6.51
N ALA A 74 -27.34 -4.66 -7.02
CA ALA A 74 -27.83 -3.56 -6.18
C ALA A 74 -28.90 -4.07 -5.20
N TRP A 75 -29.87 -4.85 -5.69
CA TRP A 75 -30.89 -5.49 -4.89
C TRP A 75 -30.30 -6.39 -3.80
N HIS A 76 -29.40 -7.31 -4.17
CA HIS A 76 -28.73 -8.18 -3.21
C HIS A 76 -27.96 -7.39 -2.15
N ARG A 77 -27.32 -6.28 -2.51
CA ARG A 77 -26.67 -5.41 -1.51
C ARG A 77 -27.68 -4.82 -0.51
N CYS A 78 -28.87 -4.43 -0.95
CA CYS A 78 -29.93 -3.95 -0.05
C CYS A 78 -30.45 -5.05 0.90
N LEU A 79 -30.37 -6.32 0.49
CA LEU A 79 -30.76 -7.46 1.34
C LEU A 79 -29.70 -7.83 2.39
N ALA A 80 -28.51 -7.21 2.37
CA ALA A 80 -27.41 -7.59 3.27
C ALA A 80 -27.81 -7.51 4.74
N ASP A 81 -28.54 -6.46 5.14
CA ASP A 81 -28.98 -6.25 6.52
C ASP A 81 -30.08 -7.23 6.98
N SER A 82 -30.68 -7.96 6.04
CA SER A 82 -31.61 -9.06 6.34
C SER A 82 -30.91 -10.40 6.60
N LEU A 83 -29.59 -10.48 6.36
CA LEU A 83 -28.80 -11.66 6.67
C LEU A 83 -28.28 -11.60 8.12
N PRO A 84 -28.14 -12.75 8.80
CA PRO A 84 -27.57 -12.76 10.14
C PRO A 84 -26.14 -12.23 10.15
N PRO A 85 -25.72 -11.60 11.27
CA PRO A 85 -24.34 -11.17 11.42
C PRO A 85 -23.41 -12.39 11.46
N LEU A 86 -22.18 -12.20 11.00
CA LEU A 86 -21.16 -13.23 11.09
C LEU A 86 -20.72 -13.45 12.53
N SER A 87 -20.42 -14.70 12.88
CA SER A 87 -19.76 -15.03 14.14
C SER A 87 -18.46 -14.22 14.32
N PRO A 88 -18.09 -13.84 15.55
CA PRO A 88 -16.80 -13.19 15.84
C PRO A 88 -15.56 -14.01 15.44
N ARG A 89 -15.73 -15.30 15.09
CA ARG A 89 -14.66 -16.17 14.57
C ARG A 89 -14.52 -16.12 13.05
N GLN A 90 -15.48 -15.54 12.34
CA GLN A 90 -15.46 -15.30 10.90
C GLN A 90 -15.13 -13.83 10.63
N TRP A 91 -13.95 -13.60 10.07
CA TRP A 91 -13.33 -12.29 9.97
C TRP A 91 -13.49 -11.61 8.60
N SER A 92 -14.22 -12.23 7.66
CA SER A 92 -14.39 -11.72 6.30
C SER A 92 -14.91 -10.28 6.23
N GLU A 93 -15.64 -9.81 7.25
CA GLU A 93 -16.14 -8.43 7.36
C GLU A 93 -15.37 -7.55 8.38
N ALA A 94 -14.59 -8.16 9.27
CA ALA A 94 -13.80 -7.44 10.28
C ALA A 94 -12.41 -7.03 9.77
N GLY A 95 -11.94 -7.66 8.68
CA GLY A 95 -10.71 -7.33 7.98
C GLY A 95 -9.49 -8.15 8.42
N VAL A 96 -8.62 -8.43 7.44
CA VAL A 96 -7.46 -9.33 7.59
C VAL A 96 -6.50 -8.95 8.72
N ALA A 97 -6.20 -7.65 8.86
CA ALA A 97 -5.20 -7.21 9.84
C ALA A 97 -5.64 -7.49 11.29
N ARG A 98 -6.93 -7.37 11.59
CA ARG A 98 -7.46 -7.68 12.92
C ARG A 98 -7.48 -9.18 13.18
N ALA A 99 -7.90 -9.96 12.18
CA ALA A 99 -7.88 -11.43 12.25
C ALA A 99 -6.47 -11.97 12.55
N PHE A 100 -5.49 -11.46 11.80
CA PHE A 100 -4.09 -11.86 11.97
C PHE A 100 -3.54 -11.50 13.36
N ILE A 101 -3.87 -10.32 13.88
CA ILE A 101 -3.42 -9.90 15.21
C ILE A 101 -4.08 -10.74 16.31
N ASP A 102 -5.38 -11.02 16.20
CA ASP A 102 -6.08 -11.90 17.15
C ASP A 102 -5.48 -13.32 17.12
N TRP A 103 -5.19 -13.85 15.94
CA TRP A 103 -4.50 -15.13 15.75
C TRP A 103 -3.12 -15.15 16.42
N MET A 104 -2.29 -14.12 16.18
CA MET A 104 -1.00 -13.97 16.85
C MET A 104 -1.12 -13.82 18.38
N GLY A 105 -2.21 -13.22 18.84
CA GLY A 105 -2.49 -12.97 20.26
C GLY A 105 -2.79 -14.22 21.06
N TYR A 106 -3.26 -15.30 20.42
CA TYR A 106 -3.61 -16.55 21.10
C TYR A 106 -2.41 -17.35 21.60
N ARG A 107 -1.18 -17.07 21.10
CA ARG A 107 0.08 -17.71 21.55
C ARG A 107 0.07 -19.24 21.44
N GLY A 108 -0.38 -19.76 20.30
CA GLY A 108 -0.41 -21.20 20.04
C GLY A 108 0.97 -21.87 20.05
N ALA A 109 0.97 -23.16 20.41
CA ALA A 109 2.15 -24.04 20.33
C ALA A 109 2.21 -24.85 19.02
N ALA A 110 1.06 -25.17 18.46
CA ALA A 110 0.91 -25.84 17.16
C ALA A 110 -0.37 -25.36 16.48
N GLY A 111 -0.45 -25.51 15.16
CA GLY A 111 -1.65 -25.18 14.40
C GLY A 111 -1.66 -25.73 12.98
N ALA A 112 -2.80 -25.57 12.34
CA ALA A 112 -3.02 -25.92 10.95
C ALA A 112 -3.80 -24.82 10.22
N GLU A 113 -3.37 -24.50 9.01
CA GLU A 113 -4.09 -23.66 8.05
C GLU A 113 -4.71 -24.56 6.98
N ILE A 114 -6.00 -24.34 6.72
CA ILE A 114 -6.89 -25.19 5.95
C ILE A 114 -7.53 -24.32 4.86
N ASP A 115 -7.42 -24.74 3.61
CA ASP A 115 -8.03 -24.07 2.44
C ASP A 115 -9.08 -25.01 1.85
N LEU A 116 -10.26 -24.50 1.53
CA LEU A 116 -11.29 -25.30 0.86
C LEU A 116 -11.09 -25.28 -0.67
N ALA A 117 -11.28 -26.43 -1.30
CA ALA A 117 -11.26 -26.55 -2.74
C ALA A 117 -12.54 -25.95 -3.35
N ALA A 118 -12.39 -24.82 -4.05
CA ALA A 118 -13.48 -24.16 -4.79
C ALA A 118 -14.73 -23.91 -3.92
N ALA A 119 -14.55 -23.36 -2.71
CA ALA A 119 -15.59 -23.22 -1.70
C ALA A 119 -16.93 -22.71 -2.25
N PHE A 120 -16.91 -21.57 -2.95
CA PHE A 120 -18.11 -20.97 -3.55
C PHE A 120 -18.83 -21.91 -4.52
N ASP A 121 -18.10 -22.70 -5.31
CA ASP A 121 -18.68 -23.62 -6.30
C ASP A 121 -19.22 -24.92 -5.68
N MET A 122 -18.76 -25.26 -4.46
CA MET A 122 -19.08 -26.52 -3.80
C MET A 122 -20.26 -26.45 -2.84
N ILE A 123 -20.60 -25.26 -2.32
CA ILE A 123 -21.72 -25.09 -1.38
C ILE A 123 -23.03 -25.58 -2.00
N GLN A 124 -23.66 -26.57 -1.38
CA GLN A 124 -25.00 -27.03 -1.78
C GLN A 124 -26.04 -25.94 -1.46
N HIS A 125 -26.97 -25.69 -2.38
CA HIS A 125 -28.01 -24.66 -2.17
C HIS A 125 -28.88 -24.94 -0.94
N ASP A 126 -29.19 -26.22 -0.69
CA ASP A 126 -29.93 -26.67 0.50
C ASP A 126 -29.20 -26.38 1.81
N VAL A 127 -27.88 -26.54 1.82
CA VAL A 127 -27.04 -26.26 3.00
C VAL A 127 -27.02 -24.75 3.26
N ALA A 128 -26.83 -23.93 2.22
CA ALA A 128 -26.87 -22.47 2.36
C ALA A 128 -28.23 -21.96 2.84
N GLN A 129 -29.31 -22.48 2.26
CA GLN A 129 -30.68 -22.19 2.71
C GLN A 129 -30.90 -22.58 4.17
N SER A 130 -30.47 -23.77 4.57
CA SER A 130 -30.63 -24.26 5.95
C SER A 130 -29.86 -23.39 6.94
N ALA A 131 -28.62 -23.02 6.61
CA ALA A 131 -27.80 -22.14 7.45
C ALA A 131 -28.41 -20.74 7.60
N LEU A 132 -28.90 -20.13 6.52
CA LEU A 132 -29.59 -18.84 6.57
C LEU A 132 -30.88 -18.89 7.39
N THR A 133 -31.69 -19.93 7.17
CA THR A 133 -32.94 -20.13 7.91
C THR A 133 -32.67 -20.30 9.40
N HIS A 134 -31.66 -21.12 9.75
CA HIS A 134 -31.25 -21.31 11.14
C HIS A 134 -30.73 -20.02 11.80
N GLY A 135 -30.00 -19.20 11.04
CA GLY A 135 -29.54 -17.89 11.49
C GLY A 135 -30.65 -16.82 11.60
N GLY A 136 -31.89 -17.13 11.22
CA GLY A 136 -33.03 -16.23 11.35
C GLY A 136 -33.23 -15.27 10.17
N ALA A 137 -32.65 -15.54 9.00
CA ALA A 137 -32.94 -14.76 7.80
C ALA A 137 -34.42 -14.90 7.39
N PRO A 138 -35.09 -13.84 6.90
CA PRO A 138 -36.48 -13.91 6.46
C PRO A 138 -36.69 -14.95 5.35
N ARG A 139 -37.79 -15.71 5.41
CA ARG A 139 -38.07 -16.82 4.48
C ARG A 139 -38.08 -16.38 3.01
N ALA A 140 -38.74 -15.27 2.69
CA ALA A 140 -38.76 -14.70 1.34
C ALA A 140 -37.35 -14.35 0.82
N VAL A 141 -36.46 -13.84 1.68
CA VAL A 141 -35.07 -13.54 1.31
C VAL A 141 -34.30 -14.84 1.02
N VAL A 142 -34.47 -15.87 1.86
CA VAL A 142 -33.82 -17.17 1.66
C VAL A 142 -34.33 -17.84 0.37
N ALA A 143 -35.63 -17.82 0.11
CA ALA A 143 -36.24 -18.36 -1.10
C ALA A 143 -35.71 -17.63 -2.35
N TRP A 144 -35.73 -16.29 -2.34
CA TRP A 144 -35.17 -15.48 -3.41
C TRP A 144 -33.71 -15.84 -3.70
N LEU A 145 -32.86 -15.86 -2.67
CA LEU A 145 -31.45 -16.14 -2.85
C LEU A 145 -31.22 -17.54 -3.43
N ARG A 146 -31.94 -18.56 -2.94
CA ARG A 146 -31.90 -19.91 -3.50
C ARG A 146 -32.19 -19.90 -5.00
N HIS A 147 -33.29 -19.26 -5.42
CA HIS A 147 -33.62 -19.15 -6.85
C HIS A 147 -32.51 -18.42 -7.62
N THR A 148 -31.95 -17.34 -7.08
CA THR A 148 -30.88 -16.64 -7.79
C THR A 148 -29.61 -17.49 -7.96
N TRP A 149 -29.24 -18.32 -6.97
CA TRP A 149 -28.06 -19.19 -7.05
C TRP A 149 -28.22 -20.32 -8.06
N SER A 150 -29.44 -20.82 -8.24
CA SER A 150 -29.80 -21.83 -9.24
C SER A 150 -30.03 -21.23 -10.65
N GLY A 151 -29.99 -19.91 -10.79
CA GLY A 151 -30.18 -19.22 -12.07
C GLY A 151 -29.11 -19.56 -13.12
N PRO A 152 -29.42 -19.36 -14.41
CA PRO A 152 -28.55 -19.82 -15.49
C PRO A 152 -27.24 -19.05 -15.54
N ARG A 153 -26.15 -19.78 -15.81
CA ARG A 153 -24.79 -19.26 -15.96
C ARG A 153 -24.37 -19.31 -17.43
N TYR A 154 -23.89 -18.17 -17.91
CA TYR A 154 -23.50 -17.95 -19.29
C TYR A 154 -22.00 -17.65 -19.41
N CYS A 155 -21.24 -18.61 -19.93
CA CYS A 155 -19.81 -18.45 -20.17
C CYS A 155 -19.56 -17.61 -21.42
N HIS A 156 -18.79 -16.53 -21.29
CA HIS A 156 -18.33 -15.75 -22.43
C HIS A 156 -16.85 -16.00 -22.68
N VAL A 157 -16.51 -16.53 -23.84
CA VAL A 157 -15.13 -16.79 -24.24
C VAL A 157 -14.88 -16.20 -25.63
N ARG A 158 -13.98 -15.22 -25.73
CA ARG A 158 -13.60 -14.56 -26.99
C ARG A 158 -14.81 -14.03 -27.81
N GLY A 159 -15.81 -13.50 -27.13
CA GLY A 159 -17.03 -12.96 -27.76
C GLY A 159 -18.10 -14.00 -28.09
N ALA A 160 -17.80 -15.30 -27.99
CA ALA A 160 -18.81 -16.35 -28.08
C ALA A 160 -19.51 -16.54 -26.73
N LEU A 161 -20.82 -16.79 -26.79
CA LEU A 161 -21.67 -17.08 -25.65
C LEU A 161 -22.00 -18.57 -25.65
N ALA A 162 -21.70 -19.26 -24.56
CA ALA A 162 -22.08 -20.66 -24.39
C ALA A 162 -23.57 -20.80 -24.07
N GLU A 163 -24.08 -22.04 -24.21
CA GLU A 163 -25.40 -22.40 -23.71
C GLU A 163 -25.52 -22.18 -22.19
N ALA A 164 -26.75 -21.99 -21.73
CA ALA A 164 -27.05 -21.76 -20.33
C ALA A 164 -26.70 -23.00 -19.49
N LEU A 165 -25.85 -22.83 -18.49
CA LEU A 165 -25.55 -23.85 -17.49
C LEU A 165 -26.45 -23.62 -16.27
N TRP A 166 -27.18 -24.66 -15.85
CA TRP A 166 -28.07 -24.62 -14.69
C TRP A 166 -27.37 -25.25 -13.48
N PRO A 167 -26.80 -24.46 -12.57
CA PRO A 167 -26.02 -24.99 -11.46
C PRO A 167 -26.92 -25.70 -10.44
N THR A 168 -26.58 -26.94 -10.10
CA THR A 168 -27.22 -27.67 -8.98
C THR A 168 -26.61 -27.34 -7.62
N ARG A 169 -25.47 -26.66 -7.62
CA ARG A 169 -24.75 -26.20 -6.42
C ARG A 169 -23.91 -24.96 -6.72
N GLY A 170 -23.38 -24.41 -5.65
CA GLY A 170 -22.47 -23.28 -5.64
C GLY A 170 -23.20 -21.94 -5.57
N ILE A 171 -22.67 -21.05 -4.75
CA ILE A 171 -23.11 -19.66 -4.63
C ILE A 171 -22.24 -18.76 -5.51
N PRO A 172 -22.79 -17.79 -6.25
CA PRO A 172 -22.02 -17.03 -7.24
C PRO A 172 -20.96 -16.13 -6.61
N ALA A 173 -19.67 -16.35 -6.90
CA ALA A 173 -18.56 -15.60 -6.27
C ALA A 173 -18.56 -14.08 -6.57
N GLY A 174 -19.28 -13.62 -7.60
CA GLY A 174 -19.44 -12.19 -7.91
C GLY A 174 -20.68 -11.55 -7.31
N ASP A 175 -21.49 -12.30 -6.57
CA ASP A 175 -22.62 -11.79 -5.79
C ASP A 175 -22.11 -11.04 -4.54
N PRO A 176 -22.61 -9.83 -4.24
CA PRO A 176 -22.21 -9.08 -3.04
C PRO A 176 -22.51 -9.80 -1.72
N LEU A 177 -23.45 -10.76 -1.67
CA LEU A 177 -23.82 -11.48 -0.46
C LEU A 177 -23.06 -12.80 -0.26
N SER A 178 -22.45 -13.35 -1.31
CA SER A 178 -21.85 -14.70 -1.26
C SER A 178 -20.78 -14.84 -0.19
N MET A 179 -20.00 -13.79 0.09
CA MET A 179 -18.99 -13.81 1.15
C MET A 179 -19.61 -13.99 2.55
N ARG A 180 -20.71 -13.28 2.84
CA ARG A 180 -21.44 -13.39 4.12
C ARG A 180 -22.13 -14.74 4.21
N ILE A 181 -22.79 -15.19 3.13
CA ILE A 181 -23.45 -16.50 3.08
C ILE A 181 -22.45 -17.64 3.32
N LEU A 182 -21.29 -17.61 2.68
CA LEU A 182 -20.23 -18.59 2.93
C LEU A 182 -19.81 -18.58 4.40
N GLY A 183 -19.63 -17.40 4.98
CA GLY A 183 -19.31 -17.25 6.40
C GLY A 183 -20.36 -17.86 7.33
N ILE A 184 -21.65 -17.67 7.03
CA ILE A 184 -22.78 -18.23 7.79
C ILE A 184 -22.81 -19.77 7.66
N VAL A 185 -22.60 -20.29 6.45
CA VAL A 185 -22.53 -21.75 6.20
C VAL A 185 -21.38 -22.39 6.99
N LEU A 186 -20.24 -21.72 7.06
CA LEU A 186 -19.05 -22.22 7.73
C LEU A 186 -19.05 -21.97 9.26
N GLU A 187 -19.94 -21.13 9.78
CA GLU A 187 -19.96 -20.76 11.22
C GLU A 187 -20.00 -21.97 12.18
N PRO A 188 -20.85 -23.01 11.97
CA PRO A 188 -20.99 -24.09 12.95
C PRO A 188 -19.70 -24.87 13.20
N TRP A 189 -18.75 -24.85 12.24
CA TRP A 189 -17.43 -25.46 12.37
C TRP A 189 -16.68 -25.00 13.62
N HIS A 190 -16.70 -23.69 13.91
CA HIS A 190 -16.01 -23.13 15.07
C HIS A 190 -16.50 -23.74 16.37
N LYS A 191 -17.83 -23.78 16.55
CA LYS A 191 -18.48 -24.32 17.75
C LYS A 191 -18.24 -25.82 17.88
N LEU A 192 -18.26 -26.55 16.76
CA LEU A 192 -18.01 -27.99 16.75
C LEU A 192 -16.58 -28.33 17.22
N VAL A 193 -15.57 -27.70 16.61
CA VAL A 193 -14.16 -27.95 16.93
C VAL A 193 -13.83 -27.51 18.36
N GLU A 194 -14.22 -26.28 18.75
CA GLU A 194 -13.90 -25.73 20.08
C GLU A 194 -14.68 -26.46 21.20
N ARG A 195 -15.84 -27.06 20.91
CA ARG A 195 -16.56 -27.90 21.88
C ARG A 195 -15.90 -29.25 22.08
N GLN A 196 -15.41 -29.89 21.02
CA GLN A 196 -14.70 -31.17 21.13
C GLN A 196 -13.32 -31.00 21.77
N HIS A 197 -12.64 -29.90 21.47
CA HIS A 197 -11.31 -29.61 22.00
C HIS A 197 -11.25 -28.17 22.54
N PRO A 198 -11.65 -27.94 23.81
CA PRO A 198 -11.67 -26.60 24.42
C PRO A 198 -10.31 -25.90 24.54
N ALA A 199 -9.20 -26.63 24.34
CA ALA A 199 -7.85 -26.08 24.30
C ALA A 199 -7.46 -25.50 22.92
N LEU A 200 -8.33 -25.67 21.92
CA LEU A 200 -8.17 -25.11 20.59
C LEU A 200 -8.92 -23.80 20.45
N ARG A 201 -8.46 -22.99 19.50
CA ARG A 201 -9.21 -21.86 18.97
C ARG A 201 -9.20 -21.92 17.45
N THR A 202 -10.24 -21.39 16.86
CA THR A 202 -10.44 -21.39 15.41
C THR A 202 -10.57 -19.97 14.85
N TRP A 203 -10.17 -19.81 13.60
CA TRP A 203 -10.34 -18.58 12.81
C TRP A 203 -10.81 -18.94 11.43
N ALA A 204 -11.66 -18.11 10.85
CA ALA A 204 -12.00 -18.19 9.44
C ALA A 204 -11.94 -16.79 8.82
N TYR A 205 -11.42 -16.70 7.60
CA TYR A 205 -11.58 -15.54 6.74
C TYR A 205 -12.05 -16.04 5.38
N ALA A 206 -13.34 -15.91 5.12
CA ALA A 206 -13.98 -16.61 4.02
C ALA A 206 -13.78 -18.14 4.16
N ASP A 207 -13.14 -18.78 3.18
CA ASP A 207 -12.82 -20.21 3.14
C ASP A 207 -11.47 -20.58 3.78
N ASP A 208 -10.59 -19.60 4.02
CA ASP A 208 -9.34 -19.83 4.74
C ASP A 208 -9.65 -20.04 6.23
N ARG A 209 -9.36 -21.24 6.73
CA ARG A 209 -9.63 -21.68 8.11
C ARG A 209 -8.34 -21.99 8.84
N SER A 210 -8.29 -21.66 10.12
CA SER A 210 -7.12 -21.92 10.97
C SER A 210 -7.53 -22.56 12.29
N ILE A 211 -6.78 -23.57 12.72
CA ILE A 211 -6.92 -24.22 14.02
C ILE A 211 -5.62 -24.03 14.77
N VAL A 212 -5.68 -23.58 16.02
CA VAL A 212 -4.48 -23.39 16.85
C VAL A 212 -4.69 -23.97 18.23
N ALA A 213 -3.72 -24.79 18.68
CA ALA A 213 -3.69 -25.39 20.00
C ALA A 213 -2.86 -24.56 20.98
N CYS A 214 -3.39 -24.38 22.19
CA CYS A 214 -2.66 -23.73 23.28
C CYS A 214 -1.54 -24.63 23.84
N ALA A 215 -0.45 -24.03 24.31
CA ALA A 215 0.69 -24.73 24.90
C ALA A 215 0.39 -25.39 26.26
N GLN A 216 -0.67 -24.99 26.94
CA GLN A 216 -0.88 -25.26 28.37
C GLN A 216 -1.81 -26.44 28.68
N HIS A 217 -2.17 -27.26 27.68
CA HIS A 217 -3.05 -28.40 27.92
C HIS A 217 -2.30 -29.58 28.54
N VAL A 218 -2.82 -30.14 29.64
CA VAL A 218 -2.22 -31.26 30.36
C VAL A 218 -2.68 -32.58 29.74
N GLY A 219 -1.74 -33.45 29.37
CA GLY A 219 -2.03 -34.84 28.96
C GLY A 219 -1.98 -35.10 27.46
N THR A 220 -2.22 -34.10 26.61
CA THR A 220 -2.21 -34.27 25.13
C THR A 220 -1.30 -33.22 24.50
N SER A 221 -0.45 -33.62 23.56
CA SER A 221 0.41 -32.68 22.86
C SER A 221 -0.41 -31.72 21.97
N ALA A 222 0.05 -30.48 21.82
CA ALA A 222 -0.62 -29.48 20.98
C ALA A 222 -0.79 -29.97 19.53
N THR A 223 0.18 -30.69 18.98
CA THR A 223 0.11 -31.28 17.63
C THR A 223 -0.98 -32.33 17.54
N GLN A 224 -1.06 -33.23 18.53
CA GLN A 224 -2.10 -34.27 18.56
C GLN A 224 -3.51 -33.67 18.64
N LEU A 225 -3.72 -32.63 19.44
CA LEU A 225 -5.02 -31.92 19.46
C LEU A 225 -5.38 -31.32 18.09
N VAL A 226 -4.40 -30.78 17.36
CA VAL A 226 -4.63 -30.27 16.00
C VAL A 226 -4.98 -31.41 15.04
N ASP A 227 -4.33 -32.56 15.15
CA ASP A 227 -4.64 -33.74 14.34
C ASP A 227 -6.07 -34.23 14.57
N GLU A 228 -6.47 -34.41 15.84
CA GLU A 228 -7.84 -34.80 16.21
C GLU A 228 -8.88 -33.79 15.69
N ALA A 229 -8.60 -32.50 15.79
CA ALA A 229 -9.50 -31.46 15.28
C ALA A 229 -9.58 -31.39 13.75
N LEU A 230 -8.52 -31.79 13.03
CA LEU A 230 -8.57 -31.93 11.58
C LEU A 230 -9.46 -33.11 11.17
N GLU A 231 -9.45 -34.20 11.92
CA GLU A 231 -10.36 -35.33 11.72
C GLU A 231 -11.81 -34.93 11.98
N VAL A 232 -12.08 -34.23 13.08
CA VAL A 232 -13.40 -33.64 13.38
C VAL A 232 -13.86 -32.71 12.26
N THR A 233 -12.97 -31.85 11.77
CA THR A 233 -13.26 -30.91 10.68
C THR A 233 -13.66 -31.66 9.41
N GLU A 234 -12.91 -32.69 9.02
CA GLU A 234 -13.17 -33.44 7.80
C GLU A 234 -14.44 -34.30 7.91
N GLN A 235 -14.52 -35.14 8.94
CA GLN A 235 -15.55 -36.18 9.06
C GLN A 235 -16.88 -35.64 9.56
N LEU A 236 -16.85 -34.73 10.54
CA LEU A 236 -18.07 -34.27 11.22
C LEU A 236 -18.60 -32.94 10.68
N PHE A 237 -17.81 -32.21 9.88
CA PHE A 237 -18.24 -30.94 9.30
C PHE A 237 -18.17 -30.93 7.76
N ASP A 238 -16.98 -31.01 7.17
CA ASP A 238 -16.79 -30.78 5.73
C ASP A 238 -17.55 -31.78 4.86
N GLN A 239 -17.41 -33.08 5.15
CA GLN A 239 -18.10 -34.15 4.41
C GLN A 239 -19.64 -34.00 4.48
N PRO A 240 -20.27 -33.84 5.66
CA PRO A 240 -21.71 -33.60 5.76
C PRO A 240 -22.24 -32.41 4.95
N ILE A 241 -21.48 -31.31 4.87
CA ILE A 241 -21.93 -30.12 4.12
C ILE A 241 -21.50 -30.14 2.65
N GLY A 242 -20.79 -31.19 2.21
CA GLY A 242 -20.39 -31.41 0.83
C GLY A 242 -19.24 -30.51 0.35
N VAL A 243 -18.41 -30.00 1.26
CA VAL A 243 -17.17 -29.28 0.91
C VAL A 243 -15.95 -30.19 1.04
N HIS A 244 -14.86 -29.80 0.39
CA HIS A 244 -13.62 -30.57 0.43
C HIS A 244 -12.45 -29.67 0.73
N GLU A 245 -11.54 -30.14 1.56
CA GLU A 245 -10.28 -29.47 1.78
C GLU A 245 -9.34 -29.64 0.57
N ASN A 246 -8.67 -28.54 0.22
CA ASN A 246 -7.50 -28.56 -0.64
C ASN A 246 -6.24 -28.96 0.15
N ARG A 247 -6.08 -30.27 0.38
CA ARG A 247 -4.95 -30.84 1.15
C ARG A 247 -3.57 -30.41 0.64
N LYS A 248 -3.42 -30.04 -0.65
CA LYS A 248 -2.16 -29.54 -1.22
C LYS A 248 -1.72 -28.18 -0.66
N LYS A 249 -2.66 -27.40 -0.14
CA LYS A 249 -2.40 -26.09 0.47
C LYS A 249 -2.41 -26.12 1.99
N ARG A 250 -2.73 -27.27 2.62
CA ARG A 250 -2.69 -27.42 4.07
C ARG A 250 -1.29 -27.08 4.56
N GLN A 251 -1.21 -26.20 5.55
CA GLN A 251 0.04 -25.92 6.25
C GLN A 251 -0.12 -26.40 7.69
N ARG A 252 0.90 -27.07 8.20
CA ARG A 252 1.01 -27.42 9.61
C ARG A 252 2.23 -26.72 10.17
N TRP A 253 2.14 -26.33 11.43
CA TRP A 253 3.25 -25.71 12.12
C TRP A 253 3.24 -26.08 13.59
N SER A 254 4.45 -26.11 14.16
CA SER A 254 4.72 -26.41 15.55
C SER A 254 5.93 -25.60 16.02
N CYS A 255 5.94 -25.23 17.31
CA CYS A 255 7.11 -24.77 18.07
C CYS A 255 8.25 -24.06 17.30
N GLY A 256 7.97 -22.86 16.78
CA GLY A 256 9.00 -21.98 16.17
C GLY A 256 9.07 -22.06 14.64
N GLU A 257 8.35 -22.99 14.02
CA GLU A 257 8.12 -23.00 12.57
C GLU A 257 7.33 -21.76 12.13
N THR A 258 7.55 -21.37 10.89
CA THR A 258 6.80 -20.29 10.24
C THR A 258 5.59 -20.84 9.50
N CYS A 259 4.48 -20.12 9.51
CA CYS A 259 3.30 -20.44 8.74
C CYS A 259 2.78 -19.19 8.02
N GLU A 260 2.20 -19.37 6.83
CA GLU A 260 1.42 -18.33 6.17
C GLU A 260 -0.01 -18.30 6.73
N HIS A 261 -0.42 -17.16 7.26
CA HIS A 261 -1.79 -16.88 7.66
C HIS A 261 -2.26 -15.58 6.98
N LEU A 262 -3.31 -15.66 6.17
CA LEU A 262 -3.94 -14.54 5.45
C LEU A 262 -2.95 -13.65 4.67
N GLY A 263 -2.00 -14.27 3.98
CA GLY A 263 -1.01 -13.58 3.14
C GLY A 263 0.17 -12.96 3.90
N LEU A 264 0.29 -13.21 5.21
CA LEU A 264 1.46 -12.89 6.02
C LEU A 264 2.13 -14.18 6.51
N VAL A 265 3.44 -14.14 6.69
CA VAL A 265 4.23 -15.26 7.22
C VAL A 265 4.75 -14.87 8.60
N ALA A 266 4.47 -15.71 9.59
CA ALA A 266 4.88 -15.51 10.97
C ALA A 266 5.24 -16.84 11.65
N ALA A 267 6.00 -16.75 12.76
CA ALA A 267 6.22 -17.85 13.69
C ALA A 267 5.48 -17.55 15.01
N PRO A 268 4.21 -17.97 15.18
CA PRO A 268 3.38 -17.56 16.31
C PRO A 268 3.99 -17.91 17.66
N ALA A 269 4.49 -19.14 17.80
CA ALA A 269 5.12 -19.62 19.04
C ALA A 269 6.42 -18.86 19.38
N ALA A 270 7.17 -18.39 18.38
CA ALA A 270 8.38 -17.59 18.61
C ALA A 270 8.02 -16.15 19.05
N ALA A 271 7.03 -15.55 18.38
CA ALA A 271 6.54 -14.22 18.72
C ALA A 271 5.96 -14.15 20.14
N ALA A 272 5.24 -15.19 20.57
CA ALA A 272 4.70 -15.32 21.92
C ALA A 272 5.78 -15.28 23.02
N ARG A 273 6.99 -15.77 22.72
CA ARG A 273 8.14 -15.80 23.64
C ARG A 273 8.99 -14.53 23.60
N GLY A 274 8.52 -13.47 22.92
CA GLY A 274 9.31 -12.26 22.70
C GLY A 274 10.49 -12.47 21.75
N GLY A 275 10.49 -13.56 20.97
CA GLY A 275 11.49 -13.80 19.95
C GLY A 275 11.46 -12.71 18.89
N ARG A 276 12.64 -12.32 18.39
CA ARG A 276 12.78 -11.36 17.28
C ARG A 276 12.46 -12.05 15.96
N PHE A 277 11.18 -12.38 15.74
CA PHE A 277 10.72 -12.87 14.44
C PHE A 277 10.17 -11.71 13.61
N ALA A 278 10.64 -11.57 12.37
CA ALA A 278 10.16 -10.57 11.43
C ALA A 278 8.93 -11.12 10.69
N ILE A 279 7.74 -10.58 10.98
CA ILE A 279 6.56 -10.86 10.16
C ILE A 279 6.80 -10.26 8.77
N THR A 280 6.55 -11.05 7.72
CA THR A 280 6.67 -10.60 6.33
C THR A 280 5.40 -10.92 5.55
N THR A 281 5.24 -10.33 4.37
CA THR A 281 4.22 -10.80 3.42
C THR A 281 4.59 -12.20 2.89
N ARG A 282 3.61 -12.97 2.39
CA ARG A 282 3.80 -14.31 1.82
C ARG A 282 4.96 -14.40 0.84
N ASP A 283 5.00 -13.50 -0.13
CA ASP A 283 6.04 -13.48 -1.16
C ASP A 283 7.31 -12.72 -0.70
N GLY A 284 7.41 -12.44 0.61
CA GLY A 284 8.34 -11.47 1.17
C GLY A 284 8.34 -10.17 0.35
N TRP A 285 9.53 -9.62 0.14
CA TRP A 285 9.69 -8.42 -0.68
C TRP A 285 9.81 -8.72 -2.19
N GLN A 286 9.76 -9.98 -2.60
CA GLN A 286 9.98 -10.36 -4.00
C GLN A 286 8.84 -9.90 -4.91
N GLY A 287 7.59 -9.91 -4.42
CA GLY A 287 6.44 -9.39 -5.16
C GLY A 287 6.63 -7.92 -5.57
N ILE A 288 7.21 -7.11 -4.69
CA ILE A 288 7.54 -5.70 -5.00
C ILE A 288 8.66 -5.62 -6.03
N ARG A 289 9.73 -6.40 -5.87
CA ARG A 289 10.85 -6.42 -6.83
C ARG A 289 10.40 -6.84 -8.23
N VAL A 290 9.44 -7.76 -8.35
CA VAL A 290 8.84 -8.15 -9.64
C VAL A 290 8.11 -6.98 -10.28
N VAL A 291 7.27 -6.25 -9.53
CA VAL A 291 6.58 -5.06 -10.05
C VAL A 291 7.58 -3.97 -10.43
N ALA A 292 8.58 -3.72 -9.58
CA ALA A 292 9.63 -2.73 -9.82
C ALA A 292 10.40 -3.00 -11.13
N ARG A 293 10.67 -4.27 -11.46
CA ARG A 293 11.32 -4.68 -12.72
C ARG A 293 10.45 -4.44 -13.96
N ARG A 294 9.13 -4.35 -13.82
CA ARG A 294 8.19 -4.07 -14.92
C ARG A 294 7.98 -2.57 -15.15
N LEU A 295 8.20 -1.72 -14.13
CA LEU A 295 8.03 -0.27 -14.27
C LEU A 295 8.82 0.36 -15.43
N PRO A 296 10.08 -0.01 -15.73
CA PRO A 296 10.82 0.52 -16.87
C PRO A 296 10.18 0.26 -18.23
N MET A 297 9.35 -0.79 -18.34
CA MET A 297 8.65 -1.16 -19.57
C MET A 297 7.44 -0.25 -19.84
N VAL A 298 6.98 0.50 -18.83
CA VAL A 298 5.84 1.40 -18.98
C VAL A 298 6.30 2.69 -19.67
N PRO A 299 5.71 3.04 -20.83
CA PRO A 299 6.04 4.28 -21.52
C PRO A 299 5.61 5.52 -20.71
N GLY A 300 6.20 6.66 -21.04
CA GLY A 300 5.86 7.96 -20.44
C GLY A 300 6.95 8.55 -19.54
N PRO A 301 6.69 9.71 -18.94
CA PRO A 301 7.65 10.42 -18.10
C PRO A 301 7.85 9.72 -16.73
N ILE A 302 8.89 10.15 -15.99
CA ILE A 302 9.17 9.69 -14.62
C ILE A 302 7.94 9.84 -13.71
N ALA A 303 7.17 10.94 -13.87
CA ALA A 303 5.94 11.18 -13.11
C ALA A 303 4.94 10.04 -13.19
N THR A 304 4.69 9.55 -14.40
CA THR A 304 3.73 8.46 -14.64
C THR A 304 4.19 7.19 -13.96
N ARG A 305 5.49 6.87 -14.02
CA ARG A 305 6.05 5.69 -13.34
C ARG A 305 6.07 5.84 -11.82
N GLU A 306 6.29 7.03 -11.28
CA GLU A 306 6.15 7.30 -9.84
C GLU A 306 4.71 7.07 -9.36
N ALA A 307 3.73 7.58 -10.11
CA ALA A 307 2.31 7.39 -9.80
C ALA A 307 1.95 5.90 -9.84
N LEU A 308 2.37 5.18 -10.88
CA LEU A 308 2.16 3.74 -11.01
C LEU A 308 2.88 2.94 -9.92
N ALA A 309 4.12 3.28 -9.57
CA ALA A 309 4.81 2.66 -8.44
C ALA A 309 4.00 2.86 -7.15
N THR A 310 3.51 4.07 -6.91
CA THR A 310 2.67 4.39 -5.74
C THR A 310 1.38 3.56 -5.75
N MET A 311 0.72 3.41 -6.90
CA MET A 311 -0.55 2.68 -7.06
C MET A 311 -0.40 1.15 -7.06
N CYS A 312 0.71 0.61 -7.55
CA CYS A 312 0.88 -0.83 -7.72
C CYS A 312 1.72 -1.48 -6.62
N ILE A 313 2.65 -0.74 -6.00
CA ILE A 313 3.57 -1.28 -4.99
C ILE A 313 3.04 -1.02 -3.58
N LEU A 314 2.65 0.22 -3.26
CA LEU A 314 2.29 0.55 -1.88
C LEU A 314 1.05 -0.20 -1.39
N PRO A 315 0.00 -0.42 -2.18
CA PRO A 315 -1.13 -1.23 -1.73
C PRO A 315 -0.75 -2.68 -1.39
N LYS A 316 0.36 -3.22 -1.93
CA LYS A 316 0.80 -4.58 -1.57
C LYS A 316 1.33 -4.70 -0.15
N ILE A 317 1.74 -3.59 0.47
CA ILE A 317 2.38 -3.56 1.80
C ILE A 317 1.61 -2.74 2.83
N ARG A 318 0.89 -1.70 2.40
CA ARG A 318 0.26 -0.73 3.30
C ARG A 318 -0.81 -1.34 4.21
N TRP A 319 -1.55 -2.32 3.72
CA TRP A 319 -2.62 -2.97 4.49
C TRP A 319 -2.08 -3.70 5.73
N ALA A 320 -0.86 -4.22 5.67
CA ALA A 320 -0.19 -4.94 6.75
C ALA A 320 0.93 -4.14 7.43
N ALA A 321 1.10 -2.87 7.05
CA ALA A 321 2.25 -2.05 7.46
C ALA A 321 2.52 -2.04 8.98
N PRO A 322 1.51 -1.94 9.88
CA PRO A 322 1.76 -1.96 11.32
C PRO A 322 2.44 -3.25 11.83
N MET A 323 2.28 -4.36 11.10
CA MET A 323 2.63 -5.70 11.57
C MET A 323 3.90 -6.23 10.92
N ILE A 324 4.16 -5.86 9.66
CA ILE A 324 5.30 -6.37 8.91
C ILE A 324 6.59 -5.63 9.23
N ALA A 325 7.71 -6.30 9.00
CA ALA A 325 9.04 -5.70 9.04
C ALA A 325 9.18 -4.52 8.06
N VAL A 326 10.11 -3.61 8.37
CA VAL A 326 10.47 -2.52 7.47
C VAL A 326 11.05 -3.09 6.16
N PRO A 327 10.60 -2.61 4.98
CA PRO A 327 11.22 -2.99 3.72
C PRO A 327 12.74 -2.74 3.72
N PRO A 328 13.56 -3.66 3.19
CA PRO A 328 15.00 -3.44 3.11
C PRO A 328 15.34 -2.43 2.02
N VAL A 329 16.47 -1.72 2.19
CA VAL A 329 16.91 -0.62 1.31
C VAL A 329 17.09 -1.05 -0.15
N ASP A 330 17.39 -2.31 -0.42
CA ASP A 330 17.51 -2.81 -1.80
C ASP A 330 16.16 -2.81 -2.55
N VAL A 331 15.03 -2.92 -1.84
CA VAL A 331 13.69 -2.75 -2.41
C VAL A 331 13.49 -1.31 -2.86
N ASP A 332 13.82 -0.33 -2.00
CA ASP A 332 13.75 1.08 -2.38
C ASP A 332 14.61 1.37 -3.63
N LYS A 333 15.81 0.78 -3.70
CA LYS A 333 16.70 0.92 -4.86
C LYS A 333 16.09 0.29 -6.11
N ALA A 334 15.49 -0.89 -6.00
CA ALA A 334 14.82 -1.55 -7.12
C ALA A 334 13.66 -0.71 -7.65
N VAL A 335 12.81 -0.17 -6.76
CA VAL A 335 11.69 0.70 -7.13
C VAL A 335 12.18 1.99 -7.79
N MET A 336 13.16 2.66 -7.19
CA MET A 336 13.75 3.88 -7.76
C MET A 336 14.33 3.64 -9.17
N ARG A 337 15.10 2.57 -9.36
CA ARG A 337 15.62 2.19 -10.69
C ARG A 337 14.49 1.92 -11.68
N GLY A 338 13.44 1.25 -11.23
CA GLY A 338 12.22 1.00 -11.99
C GLY A 338 11.56 2.29 -12.49
N ILE A 339 11.50 3.30 -11.64
CA ILE A 339 10.91 4.62 -11.92
C ILE A 339 11.80 5.46 -12.85
N VAL A 340 13.10 5.53 -12.55
CA VAL A 340 14.00 6.45 -13.23
C VAL A 340 14.35 5.97 -14.64
N ARG A 341 14.38 4.65 -14.89
CA ARG A 341 14.77 4.06 -16.19
C ARG A 341 16.12 4.61 -16.70
N SER A 342 17.06 4.84 -15.79
CA SER A 342 18.40 5.30 -16.14
C SER A 342 19.44 4.32 -15.63
N ALA A 343 20.44 4.03 -16.46
CA ALA A 343 21.66 3.36 -16.03
C ALA A 343 22.59 4.30 -15.25
N SER A 344 22.28 5.61 -15.19
CA SER A 344 23.08 6.58 -14.46
C SER A 344 23.10 6.28 -12.97
N THR A 345 24.30 6.09 -12.43
CA THR A 345 24.56 5.97 -10.99
C THR A 345 24.57 7.34 -10.29
N GLN A 346 24.41 8.43 -11.04
CA GLN A 346 24.47 9.80 -10.52
C GLN A 346 23.22 10.16 -9.71
N TRP A 347 22.11 9.44 -9.91
CA TRP A 347 20.89 9.65 -9.13
C TRP A 347 21.14 9.44 -7.65
N CYS A 348 20.97 10.52 -6.90
CA CYS A 348 21.12 10.51 -5.46
C CYS A 348 19.91 9.83 -4.82
N PHE A 349 20.08 8.58 -4.39
CA PHE A 349 19.02 7.77 -3.76
C PHE A 349 18.28 8.51 -2.63
N ALA A 350 19.00 9.15 -1.71
CA ALA A 350 18.38 9.85 -0.59
C ALA A 350 17.59 11.09 -1.03
N ARG A 351 18.15 11.91 -1.93
CA ARG A 351 17.45 13.12 -2.40
C ARG A 351 16.20 12.77 -3.21
N PHE A 352 16.29 11.77 -4.08
CA PHE A 352 15.16 11.29 -4.87
C PHE A 352 13.98 10.89 -3.95
N TRP A 353 14.27 10.09 -2.91
CA TRP A 353 13.24 9.65 -1.98
C TRP A 353 12.83 10.71 -0.97
N ALA A 354 13.70 11.64 -0.56
CA ALA A 354 13.30 12.75 0.30
C ALA A 354 12.27 13.66 -0.40
N ASP A 355 12.40 13.89 -1.71
CA ASP A 355 11.38 14.63 -2.47
C ASP A 355 10.06 13.85 -2.60
N ASN A 356 10.16 12.51 -2.66
CA ASN A 356 9.05 11.58 -2.89
C ASN A 356 8.81 10.62 -1.72
N ILE A 357 8.88 11.12 -0.48
CA ILE A 357 8.99 10.26 0.72
C ILE A 357 7.81 9.30 0.91
N VAL A 358 6.62 9.69 0.44
CA VAL A 358 5.40 8.88 0.48
C VAL A 358 5.39 7.73 -0.53
N GLY A 359 6.26 7.79 -1.53
CA GLY A 359 6.48 6.75 -2.54
C GLY A 359 7.62 5.80 -2.20
N CYS A 360 8.50 6.16 -1.25
CA CYS A 360 9.62 5.32 -0.81
C CYS A 360 9.09 4.11 -0.03
N PRO A 361 9.24 2.85 -0.50
CA PRO A 361 8.66 1.68 0.16
C PRO A 361 8.94 1.63 1.67
N THR A 362 10.19 1.82 2.07
CA THR A 362 10.63 1.81 3.47
C THR A 362 9.90 2.86 4.31
N TYR A 363 9.99 4.14 3.94
CA TYR A 363 9.40 5.23 4.74
C TYR A 363 7.88 5.29 4.62
N ALA A 364 7.32 4.99 3.44
CA ALA A 364 5.88 4.93 3.25
C ALA A 364 5.22 3.84 4.10
N THR A 365 5.91 2.70 4.29
CA THR A 365 5.44 1.63 5.19
C THR A 365 5.50 2.10 6.64
N ALA A 366 6.60 2.69 7.09
CA ALA A 366 6.71 3.19 8.47
C ALA A 366 5.67 4.28 8.80
N LEU A 367 5.46 5.22 7.88
CA LEU A 367 4.42 6.25 8.02
C LEU A 367 3.02 5.66 8.08
N GLN A 368 2.74 4.64 7.25
CA GLN A 368 1.46 3.94 7.28
C GLN A 368 1.29 3.10 8.55
N ALA A 369 2.36 2.47 9.04
CA ALA A 369 2.37 1.67 10.26
C ALA A 369 1.92 2.52 11.45
N LEU A 370 2.56 3.69 11.66
CA LEU A 370 2.20 4.61 12.74
C LEU A 370 0.78 5.20 12.56
N LYS A 371 0.33 5.41 11.32
CA LYS A 371 -1.04 5.89 11.04
C LYS A 371 -2.11 4.84 11.37
N SER A 372 -1.88 3.59 10.99
CA SER A 372 -2.90 2.53 11.03
C SER A 372 -2.88 1.67 12.30
N ALA A 373 -1.85 1.80 13.13
CA ALA A 373 -1.73 1.04 14.37
C ALA A 373 -2.90 1.24 15.33
N THR A 374 -3.56 2.40 15.31
CA THR A 374 -4.75 2.69 16.14
C THR A 374 -5.90 1.71 15.88
N LEU A 375 -6.00 1.15 14.67
CA LEU A 375 -7.04 0.18 14.29
C LEU A 375 -6.84 -1.22 14.89
N LEU A 376 -5.68 -1.47 15.52
CA LEU A 376 -5.22 -2.79 15.98
C LEU A 376 -4.95 -2.83 17.50
N VAL A 377 -5.29 -1.78 18.24
CA VAL A 377 -4.87 -1.64 19.65
C VAL A 377 -5.64 -2.54 20.61
N ASP A 378 -6.88 -2.92 20.28
CA ASP A 378 -7.69 -3.79 21.14
C ASP A 378 -7.03 -5.16 21.39
N ALA A 379 -6.04 -5.50 20.56
CA ALA A 379 -5.21 -6.68 20.70
C ALA A 379 -3.73 -6.31 20.61
N VAL A 380 -3.20 -5.46 21.51
CA VAL A 380 -1.74 -5.18 21.55
C VAL A 380 -0.96 -6.46 21.83
N VAL A 381 -0.60 -7.16 20.76
CA VAL A 381 0.30 -8.31 20.82
C VAL A 381 1.74 -7.76 20.86
N PRO A 382 2.67 -8.35 21.64
CA PRO A 382 4.07 -7.95 21.66
C PRO A 382 4.71 -7.79 20.27
N ALA A 383 4.29 -8.61 19.31
CA ALA A 383 4.72 -8.53 17.92
C ALA A 383 4.37 -7.20 17.24
N LEU A 384 3.15 -6.68 17.46
CA LEU A 384 2.73 -5.38 16.92
C LEU A 384 3.59 -4.26 17.50
N ARG A 385 3.81 -4.25 18.82
CA ARG A 385 4.66 -3.25 19.47
C ARG A 385 6.09 -3.30 18.92
N LEU A 386 6.67 -4.50 18.80
CA LEU A 386 8.01 -4.68 18.25
C LEU A 386 8.13 -4.16 16.81
N ALA A 387 7.14 -4.43 15.96
CA ALA A 387 7.11 -3.92 14.60
C ALA A 387 7.01 -2.38 14.58
N LEU A 388 6.13 -1.80 15.40
CA LEU A 388 5.97 -0.34 15.50
C LEU A 388 7.22 0.35 16.03
N ASP A 389 7.89 -0.24 17.03
CA ASP A 389 9.16 0.28 17.54
C ASP A 389 10.23 0.31 16.44
N LYS A 390 10.26 -0.70 15.55
CA LYS A 390 11.16 -0.72 14.38
C LYS A 390 10.80 0.33 13.33
N HIS A 391 9.52 0.55 13.08
CA HIS A 391 9.06 1.63 12.18
C HIS A 391 9.34 3.02 12.76
N ALA A 392 9.15 3.22 14.07
CA ALA A 392 9.49 4.47 14.75
C ALA A 392 11.01 4.70 14.77
N GLU A 393 11.80 3.67 15.04
CA GLU A 393 13.27 3.72 15.02
C GLU A 393 13.80 4.21 13.68
N LEU A 394 13.18 3.80 12.56
CA LEU A 394 13.50 4.26 11.22
C LEU A 394 13.42 5.78 11.06
N LEU A 395 12.51 6.40 11.80
CA LEU A 395 12.24 7.83 11.85
C LEU A 395 13.02 8.51 12.98
N SER A 396 13.95 7.82 13.65
CA SER A 396 14.62 8.32 14.85
C SER A 396 13.63 8.72 15.95
N LEU A 397 12.53 7.98 16.05
CA LEU A 397 11.49 8.10 17.06
C LEU A 397 11.45 6.82 17.91
N GLU A 398 10.78 6.89 19.05
CA GLU A 398 10.38 5.74 19.85
C GLU A 398 8.88 5.82 20.15
N VAL A 399 8.20 4.68 20.16
CA VAL A 399 6.81 4.62 20.59
C VAL A 399 6.79 4.66 22.11
N VAL A 400 6.07 5.63 22.68
CA VAL A 400 5.92 5.78 24.13
C VAL A 400 4.65 5.06 24.59
N ARG A 401 3.52 5.37 23.94
CA ARG A 401 2.20 4.83 24.29
C ARG A 401 1.38 4.55 23.04
N LEU A 402 0.64 3.46 23.05
CA LEU A 402 -0.33 3.10 22.02
C LEU A 402 -1.71 3.02 22.69
N THR A 403 -2.70 3.75 22.15
CA THR A 403 -4.10 3.73 22.58
C THR A 403 -5.00 3.49 21.37
N GLY A 404 -6.25 3.06 21.58
CA GLY A 404 -7.20 2.81 20.48
C GLY A 404 -7.41 3.98 19.51
N SER A 405 -7.06 5.19 19.94
CA SER A 405 -7.17 6.42 19.15
C SER A 405 -5.84 7.04 18.73
N CYS A 406 -4.72 6.75 19.39
CA CYS A 406 -3.48 7.50 19.23
C CYS A 406 -2.22 6.62 19.26
N VAL A 407 -1.18 7.09 18.57
CA VAL A 407 0.18 6.50 18.61
C VAL A 407 1.16 7.57 19.09
N TRP A 408 1.42 7.60 20.38
CA TRP A 408 2.31 8.58 21.00
C TRP A 408 3.76 8.20 20.78
N VAL A 409 4.51 9.10 20.15
CA VAL A 409 5.94 8.93 19.85
C VAL A 409 6.74 10.12 20.36
N THR A 410 8.03 9.91 20.63
CA THR A 410 8.99 10.96 20.98
C THR A 410 10.30 10.74 20.23
N PRO A 411 11.13 11.77 19.99
CA PRO A 411 12.49 11.59 19.48
C PRO A 411 13.32 10.71 20.41
N ARG A 412 14.15 9.84 19.83
CA ARG A 412 15.15 9.08 20.59
C ARG A 412 16.23 10.01 21.13
N THR A 413 16.94 9.58 22.17
CA THR A 413 18.03 10.36 22.79
C THR A 413 19.09 10.82 21.77
N LYS A 414 19.43 9.97 20.80
CA LYS A 414 20.45 10.23 19.77
C LYS A 414 19.91 10.90 18.50
N SER A 415 18.65 11.34 18.49
CA SER A 415 18.06 12.01 17.34
C SER A 415 18.65 13.41 17.15
N GLY A 416 18.90 13.78 15.90
CA GLY A 416 19.43 15.09 15.55
C GLY A 416 18.43 16.22 15.83
N ASN A 417 18.94 17.44 16.01
CA ASN A 417 18.16 18.62 16.39
C ASN A 417 16.94 18.86 15.49
N GLN A 418 17.09 18.71 14.17
CA GLN A 418 15.95 18.87 13.24
C GLN A 418 14.78 17.92 13.55
N VAL A 419 15.05 16.66 13.94
CA VAL A 419 13.99 15.70 14.30
C VAL A 419 13.27 16.15 15.57
N ARG A 420 14.03 16.66 16.54
CA ARG A 420 13.53 17.19 17.81
C ARG A 420 12.67 18.43 17.62
N GLU A 421 13.14 19.39 16.84
CA GLU A 421 12.40 20.62 16.51
C GLU A 421 11.07 20.30 15.81
N LEU A 422 11.07 19.37 14.84
CA LEU A 422 9.85 18.91 14.17
C LEU A 422 8.88 18.22 15.13
N ALA A 423 9.38 17.40 16.05
CA ALA A 423 8.58 16.73 17.07
C ALA A 423 7.99 17.73 18.08
N GLN A 424 8.78 18.69 18.53
CA GLN A 424 8.35 19.76 19.43
C GLN A 424 7.25 20.62 18.79
N ALA A 425 7.43 21.01 17.52
CA ALA A 425 6.42 21.75 16.77
C ALA A 425 5.10 20.97 16.62
N ALA A 426 5.17 19.63 16.52
CA ALA A 426 3.99 18.77 16.51
C ALA A 426 3.34 18.66 17.90
N SER A 427 4.16 18.52 18.95
CA SER A 427 3.75 18.44 20.35
C SER A 427 2.96 19.68 20.77
N HIS A 428 3.41 20.87 20.40
CA HIS A 428 2.73 22.14 20.69
C HIS A 428 1.35 22.28 20.02
N LYS A 429 1.10 21.55 18.93
CA LYS A 429 -0.17 21.60 18.19
C LYS A 429 -1.19 20.56 18.66
N GLY A 430 -0.79 19.62 19.52
CA GLY A 430 -1.63 18.49 19.92
C GLY A 430 -2.02 18.54 21.40
N ASP A 431 -3.16 17.92 21.71
CA ASP A 431 -3.62 17.70 23.08
C ASP A 431 -2.87 16.52 23.70
N VAL A 432 -1.62 16.77 24.09
CA VAL A 432 -0.76 15.78 24.73
C VAL A 432 -1.20 15.53 26.17
N PRO A 433 -1.46 14.26 26.58
CA PRO A 433 -1.74 13.92 27.97
C PRO A 433 -0.66 14.43 28.93
N PHE A 434 -1.08 15.02 30.06
CA PHE A 434 -0.18 15.66 31.03
C PHE A 434 0.92 14.71 31.55
N ASP A 435 0.55 13.46 31.81
CA ASP A 435 1.46 12.42 32.29
C ASP A 435 2.52 12.00 31.26
N LEU A 436 2.21 12.13 29.97
CA LEU A 436 3.20 11.94 28.89
C LEU A 436 4.09 13.17 28.74
N ARG A 437 3.51 14.37 28.77
CA ARG A 437 4.25 15.64 28.61
C ARG A 437 5.30 15.84 29.70
N THR A 438 4.98 15.46 30.95
CA THR A 438 5.92 15.54 32.08
C THR A 438 7.11 14.59 31.95
N LYS A 439 6.94 13.45 31.27
CA LYS A 439 8.01 12.45 31.04
C LYS A 439 8.79 12.68 29.75
N HIS A 440 8.12 13.22 28.73
CA HIS A 440 8.64 13.38 27.38
C HIS A 440 8.21 14.75 26.82
N ALA A 441 9.09 15.75 26.92
CA ALA A 441 8.80 17.12 26.51
C ALA A 441 8.43 17.25 25.02
N GLU A 442 8.91 16.32 24.18
CA GLU A 442 8.77 16.35 22.72
C GLU A 442 7.76 15.29 22.20
N VAL A 443 6.92 14.74 23.07
CA VAL A 443 5.96 13.69 22.69
C VAL A 443 4.81 14.26 21.86
N PHE A 444 4.40 13.54 20.81
CA PHE A 444 3.28 13.89 19.95
C PHE A 444 2.55 12.64 19.43
N ASP A 445 1.30 12.79 19.01
CA ASP A 445 0.52 11.69 18.41
C ASP A 445 0.82 11.57 16.91
N ALA A 446 1.52 10.52 16.51
CA ALA A 446 1.88 10.24 15.11
C ALA A 446 0.69 9.93 14.20
N SER A 447 -0.47 9.59 14.76
CA SER A 447 -1.69 9.28 13.99
C SER A 447 -2.52 10.52 13.64
N SER A 448 -2.41 11.59 14.43
CA SER A 448 -3.04 12.90 14.20
C SER A 448 -2.61 13.55 12.89
N GLU A 449 -3.34 14.54 12.39
CA GLU A 449 -2.95 15.24 11.17
C GLU A 449 -1.59 15.97 11.28
N SER A 450 -1.38 16.70 12.37
CA SER A 450 -0.13 17.42 12.66
C SER A 450 1.03 16.44 12.86
N GLY A 451 0.83 15.35 13.61
CA GLY A 451 1.83 14.32 13.80
C GLY A 451 2.17 13.57 12.52
N ARG A 452 1.18 13.24 11.68
CA ARG A 452 1.43 12.66 10.34
C ARG A 452 2.26 13.59 9.47
N HIS A 453 2.05 14.90 9.55
CA HIS A 453 2.88 15.88 8.87
C HIS A 453 4.32 15.89 9.40
N ALA A 454 4.50 15.93 10.72
CA ALA A 454 5.80 15.88 11.36
C ALA A 454 6.56 14.59 11.02
N CYS A 455 5.91 13.42 11.11
CA CYS A 455 6.49 12.14 10.70
C CYS A 455 6.96 12.16 9.24
N ARG A 456 6.21 12.79 8.31
CA ARG A 456 6.66 12.94 6.91
C ARG A 456 7.88 13.84 6.79
N ALA A 457 7.95 14.95 7.54
CA ALA A 457 9.12 15.83 7.54
C ALA A 457 10.35 15.10 8.13
N ILE A 458 10.20 14.45 9.27
CA ILE A 458 11.22 13.62 9.92
C ILE A 458 11.71 12.51 8.99
N ALA A 459 10.80 11.82 8.30
CA ALA A 459 11.17 10.80 7.31
C ALA A 459 12.07 11.37 6.20
N ARG A 460 11.86 12.62 5.76
CA ARG A 460 12.74 13.28 4.78
C ARG A 460 14.11 13.57 5.37
N VAL A 461 14.18 14.11 6.60
CA VAL A 461 15.44 14.33 7.32
C VAL A 461 16.21 13.02 7.43
N CYS A 462 15.59 11.96 7.97
CA CYS A 462 16.21 10.64 8.09
C CYS A 462 16.64 10.07 6.73
N CYS A 463 15.85 10.29 5.67
CA CYS A 463 16.20 9.85 4.32
C CYS A 463 17.48 10.55 3.82
N LEU A 464 17.58 11.87 3.96
CA LEU A 464 18.76 12.66 3.60
C LEU A 464 19.99 12.27 4.43
N MET A 465 19.83 12.11 5.75
CA MET A 465 20.91 11.79 6.67
C MET A 465 21.55 10.41 6.44
N ARG A 466 20.80 9.45 5.88
CA ARG A 466 21.38 8.14 5.50
C ARG A 466 22.56 8.24 4.55
N GLN A 467 22.66 9.32 3.75
CA GLN A 467 23.83 9.54 2.90
C GLN A 467 25.00 10.19 3.62
N VAL A 468 24.72 11.03 4.61
CA VAL A 468 25.75 11.71 5.40
C VAL A 468 26.47 10.69 6.29
N SER A 469 25.75 9.69 6.82
CA SER A 469 26.31 8.65 7.69
C SER A 469 27.16 7.57 6.98
N VAL A 470 27.37 7.65 5.66
CA VAL A 470 28.22 6.67 4.95
C VAL A 470 29.69 7.01 5.21
N SER A 471 30.56 6.01 5.36
CA SER A 471 31.99 6.14 5.70
C SER A 471 32.81 7.09 4.81
N ARG A 472 32.29 7.43 3.62
CA ARG A 472 32.85 8.44 2.72
C ARG A 472 31.72 9.31 2.17
N PRO A 473 31.31 10.38 2.87
CA PRO A 473 30.28 11.27 2.37
C PRO A 473 30.77 11.93 1.09
N ARG A 474 29.90 11.97 0.07
CA ARG A 474 30.21 12.70 -1.17
C ARG A 474 30.27 14.19 -0.86
N PHE A 475 31.19 14.93 -1.49
CA PHE A 475 31.31 16.38 -1.27
C PHE A 475 30.00 17.15 -1.54
N ASP A 476 29.15 16.63 -2.41
CA ASP A 476 27.85 17.25 -2.68
C ASP A 476 26.83 17.09 -1.55
N THR A 477 27.08 16.26 -0.53
CA THR A 477 26.17 16.07 0.62
C THR A 477 26.27 17.15 1.69
N ARG A 478 27.32 17.99 1.65
CA ARG A 478 27.51 19.08 2.63
C ARG A 478 26.30 20.01 2.66
N GLY A 479 25.78 20.26 3.87
CA GLY A 479 24.60 21.09 4.13
C GLY A 479 23.29 20.32 4.18
N LEU A 480 23.23 19.04 3.77
CA LEU A 480 21.99 18.24 3.84
C LEU A 480 21.51 18.03 5.28
N GLU A 481 22.42 18.01 6.24
CA GLU A 481 22.15 17.98 7.69
C GLU A 481 21.40 19.21 8.20
N SER A 482 21.42 20.30 7.43
CA SER A 482 20.77 21.58 7.73
C SER A 482 19.66 21.93 6.74
N ALA A 483 19.31 21.00 5.84
CA ALA A 483 18.29 21.23 4.82
C ALA A 483 16.92 21.48 5.47
N ASP A 484 16.24 22.55 5.07
CA ASP A 484 14.88 22.82 5.51
C ASP A 484 13.92 21.97 4.65
N VAL A 485 13.50 20.84 5.20
CA VAL A 485 12.56 19.93 4.53
C VAL A 485 11.09 20.40 4.60
N GLU A 486 10.78 21.37 5.46
CA GLU A 486 9.43 21.90 5.65
C GLU A 486 9.01 22.82 4.50
N VAL A 487 9.96 23.41 3.77
CA VAL A 487 9.66 24.22 2.57
C VAL A 487 8.84 23.43 1.55
N LEU A 488 9.05 22.11 1.45
CA LEU A 488 8.34 21.24 0.51
C LEU A 488 6.86 21.04 0.85
N SER A 489 6.48 21.35 2.09
CA SER A 489 5.11 21.22 2.56
C SER A 489 4.34 22.54 2.49
N ALA A 490 5.03 23.66 2.23
CA ALA A 490 4.42 24.97 2.08
C ALA A 490 3.45 25.00 0.88
N THR A 491 2.39 25.78 1.00
CA THR A 491 1.35 25.89 -0.03
C THR A 491 1.90 26.52 -1.30
N GLU A 492 2.76 27.52 -1.17
CA GLU A 492 3.43 28.23 -2.25
C GLU A 492 4.32 27.29 -3.07
N TRP A 493 5.11 26.44 -2.41
CA TRP A 493 5.91 25.42 -3.07
C TRP A 493 5.05 24.43 -3.87
N LYS A 494 3.95 23.95 -3.27
CA LYS A 494 3.03 23.01 -3.94
C LYS A 494 2.36 23.65 -5.15
N LYS A 495 1.90 24.90 -5.02
CA LYS A 495 1.29 25.67 -6.12
C LYS A 495 2.29 25.87 -7.26
N TRP A 496 3.51 26.30 -6.96
CA TRP A 496 4.57 26.46 -7.96
C TRP A 496 4.88 25.14 -8.67
N LYS A 497 5.10 24.04 -7.92
CA LYS A 497 5.41 22.71 -8.49
C LYS A 497 4.27 22.19 -9.39
N ALA A 498 3.01 22.46 -9.03
CA ALA A 498 1.85 22.07 -9.83
C ALA A 498 1.67 22.90 -11.12
N ALA A 499 2.24 24.10 -11.17
CA ALA A 499 2.19 24.97 -12.34
C ALA A 499 3.29 24.66 -13.39
N LEU A 500 4.26 23.81 -13.05
CA LEU A 500 5.32 23.41 -13.97
C LEU A 500 4.79 22.54 -15.11
N SER A 501 5.31 22.75 -16.31
CA SER A 501 5.08 21.85 -17.45
C SER A 501 5.65 20.45 -17.18
N PRO A 502 5.20 19.41 -17.91
CA PRO A 502 5.77 18.06 -17.78
C PRO A 502 7.30 18.02 -17.99
N GLN A 503 7.84 18.85 -18.87
CA GLN A 503 9.28 18.94 -19.15
C GLN A 503 10.03 19.57 -17.98
N GLU A 504 9.57 20.73 -17.48
CA GLU A 504 10.16 21.40 -16.31
C GLU A 504 10.08 20.54 -15.06
N LEU A 505 8.99 19.80 -14.86
CA LEU A 505 8.86 18.86 -13.75
C LEU A 505 9.85 17.69 -13.87
N GLY A 506 10.13 17.24 -15.09
CA GLY A 506 11.20 16.28 -15.38
C GLY A 506 12.58 16.84 -15.01
N ALA A 507 12.88 18.06 -15.45
CA ALA A 507 14.12 18.77 -15.14
C ALA A 507 14.29 19.00 -13.63
N LEU A 508 13.22 19.41 -12.94
CA LEU A 508 13.20 19.59 -11.48
C LEU A 508 13.57 18.29 -10.75
N ARG A 509 13.02 17.14 -11.18
CA ARG A 509 13.36 15.84 -10.58
C ARG A 509 14.84 15.49 -10.77
N MET A 510 15.38 15.73 -11.96
CA MET A 510 16.80 15.49 -12.24
C MET A 510 17.68 16.41 -11.38
N TRP A 511 17.38 17.70 -11.33
CA TRP A 511 18.07 18.69 -10.49
C TRP A 511 18.04 18.29 -9.02
N ARG A 512 16.85 18.09 -8.44
CA ARG A 512 16.67 17.81 -7.01
C ARG A 512 17.27 16.49 -6.58
N SER A 513 17.30 15.50 -7.48
CA SER A 513 17.98 14.23 -7.26
C SER A 513 19.49 14.31 -7.48
N GLY A 514 20.04 15.49 -7.77
CA GLY A 514 21.45 15.69 -8.09
C GLY A 514 21.91 14.86 -9.29
N ALA A 515 20.99 14.53 -10.21
CA ALA A 515 21.23 13.72 -11.40
C ALA A 515 21.51 14.56 -12.65
N ILE A 516 21.74 15.86 -12.46
CA ILE A 516 22.17 16.77 -13.52
C ILE A 516 23.46 16.27 -14.18
N LEU A 517 23.47 16.35 -15.51
CA LEU A 517 24.65 16.12 -16.32
C LEU A 517 25.59 17.32 -16.19
N SER A 518 26.82 17.08 -15.74
CA SER A 518 27.88 18.09 -15.73
C SER A 518 29.18 17.48 -16.25
N PRO A 519 30.09 18.27 -16.87
CA PRO A 519 31.36 17.77 -17.39
C PRO A 519 32.15 16.92 -16.38
N THR A 520 32.25 17.40 -15.13
CA THR A 520 32.90 16.66 -14.01
C THR A 520 32.29 15.30 -13.65
N ARG A 521 31.06 15.01 -14.06
CA ARG A 521 30.34 13.78 -13.70
C ARG A 521 30.29 12.77 -14.83
N PHE A 522 30.69 13.16 -16.04
CA PHE A 522 30.61 12.33 -17.22
C PHE A 522 32.01 11.90 -17.63
N VAL A 523 32.44 10.72 -17.16
CA VAL A 523 33.74 10.11 -17.54
C VAL A 523 33.88 9.91 -19.05
N LYS A 524 32.76 9.92 -19.80
CA LYS A 524 32.72 9.76 -21.25
C LYS A 524 32.73 11.08 -22.04
N VAL A 525 32.55 12.24 -21.39
CA VAL A 525 32.70 13.52 -22.11
C VAL A 525 34.21 13.76 -22.24
N ARG A 526 34.68 13.85 -23.48
CA ARG A 526 36.12 14.06 -23.80
C ARG A 526 36.63 15.42 -23.34
N ASP A 527 35.73 16.38 -23.15
CA ASP A 527 36.04 17.76 -22.80
C ASP A 527 35.43 18.14 -21.42
N PRO A 528 36.25 18.36 -20.37
CA PRO A 528 35.75 18.75 -19.06
C PRO A 528 35.28 20.22 -18.98
N THR A 529 35.31 20.97 -20.09
CA THR A 529 34.90 22.38 -20.12
C THR A 529 33.38 22.55 -20.06
N CYS A 530 32.95 23.71 -19.55
CA CYS A 530 31.55 24.11 -19.53
C CYS A 530 31.04 24.31 -20.98
N PRO A 531 29.89 23.75 -21.38
CA PRO A 531 29.38 23.95 -22.76
C PRO A 531 28.93 25.39 -23.05
N PHE A 532 28.92 26.25 -22.04
CA PHE A 532 28.49 27.64 -22.13
C PHE A 532 29.61 28.66 -21.86
N CYS A 533 30.79 28.22 -21.39
CA CYS A 533 31.93 29.11 -21.12
C CYS A 533 33.25 28.32 -21.05
N ALA A 534 34.39 28.99 -21.07
CA ALA A 534 35.70 28.31 -21.07
C ALA A 534 36.14 27.73 -19.70
N SER A 535 35.24 27.59 -18.72
CA SER A 535 35.61 27.03 -17.41
C SER A 535 35.87 25.54 -17.51
N GLU A 536 37.08 25.12 -17.15
CA GLU A 536 37.43 23.71 -17.00
C GLU A 536 36.75 23.10 -15.76
N TRP A 537 36.52 21.78 -15.82
CA TRP A 537 35.94 20.98 -14.74
C TRP A 537 34.62 21.57 -14.22
N ALA A 538 33.74 21.98 -15.14
CA ALA A 538 32.47 22.57 -14.78
C ALA A 538 31.63 21.57 -13.96
N SER A 539 31.26 21.97 -12.75
CA SER A 539 30.36 21.21 -11.89
C SER A 539 28.95 21.80 -11.92
N ALA A 540 27.97 21.06 -11.39
CA ALA A 540 26.63 21.62 -11.18
C ALA A 540 26.64 22.93 -10.38
N ARG A 541 27.60 23.09 -9.45
CA ARG A 541 27.79 24.35 -8.72
C ARG A 541 28.25 25.47 -9.65
N HIS A 542 29.19 25.19 -10.55
CA HIS A 542 29.66 26.18 -11.51
C HIS A 542 28.50 26.67 -12.37
N LEU A 543 27.75 25.76 -13.00
CA LEU A 543 26.60 26.09 -13.84
C LEU A 543 25.57 26.97 -13.10
N TRP A 544 25.29 26.61 -11.84
CA TRP A 544 24.27 27.29 -11.04
C TRP A 544 24.74 28.63 -10.42
N ALA A 545 25.96 28.70 -9.88
CA ALA A 545 26.43 29.87 -9.11
C ALA A 545 27.40 30.80 -9.85
N GLU A 546 28.11 30.34 -10.88
CA GLU A 546 29.31 31.01 -11.39
C GLU A 546 29.28 31.23 -12.91
N CYS A 547 28.58 30.37 -13.66
CA CYS A 547 28.60 30.39 -15.12
C CYS A 547 27.96 31.67 -15.68
N PRO A 548 28.67 32.47 -16.48
CA PRO A 548 28.17 33.75 -17.01
C PRO A 548 26.88 33.62 -17.84
N HIS A 549 26.70 32.48 -18.51
CA HIS A 549 25.51 32.21 -19.33
C HIS A 549 24.19 32.32 -18.54
N PHE A 550 24.21 32.06 -17.23
CA PHE A 550 23.04 32.13 -16.36
C PHE A 550 23.01 33.38 -15.46
N GLU A 551 23.87 34.37 -15.70
CA GLU A 551 24.01 35.55 -14.85
C GLU A 551 22.75 36.43 -14.87
N ASP A 552 22.24 36.78 -16.05
CA ASP A 552 21.02 37.57 -16.18
C ASP A 552 19.83 36.91 -15.46
N ARG A 553 19.74 35.58 -15.58
CA ARG A 553 18.70 34.80 -14.90
C ARG A 553 18.86 34.82 -13.37
N ARG A 554 20.09 34.73 -12.86
CA ARG A 554 20.37 34.90 -11.42
C ARG A 554 19.98 36.28 -10.93
N GLN A 555 20.33 37.34 -11.66
CA GLN A 555 19.99 38.73 -11.30
C GLN A 555 18.48 38.96 -11.29
N GLN A 556 17.76 38.41 -12.26
CA GLN A 556 16.30 38.44 -12.30
C GLN A 556 15.70 37.78 -11.06
N LEU A 557 16.10 36.55 -10.75
CA LEU A 557 15.61 35.80 -9.59
C LEU A 557 16.01 36.45 -8.25
N GLN A 558 17.20 37.04 -8.20
CA GLN A 558 17.67 37.81 -7.05
C GLN A 558 16.79 39.04 -6.80
N THR A 559 16.42 39.76 -7.85
CA THR A 559 15.50 40.91 -7.76
C THR A 559 14.09 40.46 -7.39
N GLU A 560 13.60 39.34 -7.95
CA GLU A 560 12.25 38.79 -7.69
C GLU A 560 12.04 38.50 -6.20
N VAL A 561 13.05 37.98 -5.51
CA VAL A 561 12.91 37.53 -4.11
C VAL A 561 13.61 38.44 -3.10
N GLY A 562 14.56 39.27 -3.55
CA GLY A 562 15.30 40.21 -2.69
C GLY A 562 16.49 39.60 -1.97
N PHE A 563 17.33 38.80 -2.66
CA PHE A 563 18.60 38.31 -2.09
C PHE A 563 19.75 39.32 -2.29
N ASP A 564 20.80 39.22 -1.47
CA ASP A 564 22.03 39.97 -1.72
C ASP A 564 22.87 39.35 -2.86
N ALA A 565 23.73 40.15 -3.49
CA ALA A 565 24.51 39.74 -4.66
C ALA A 565 25.43 38.53 -4.43
N GLY A 566 25.85 38.27 -3.19
CA GLY A 566 26.69 37.11 -2.87
C GLY A 566 25.91 35.85 -2.50
N TRP A 567 24.57 35.89 -2.52
CA TRP A 567 23.74 34.79 -2.01
C TRP A 567 24.04 33.47 -2.74
N TRP A 568 24.07 33.48 -4.08
CA TRP A 568 24.30 32.28 -4.91
C TRP A 568 25.64 31.62 -4.59
N SER A 569 26.73 32.39 -4.52
CA SER A 569 28.08 31.85 -4.31
C SER A 569 28.30 31.31 -2.89
N ARG A 570 27.60 31.86 -1.88
CA ARG A 570 27.72 31.43 -0.48
C ARG A 570 26.93 30.17 -0.15
N GLN A 571 26.01 29.73 -1.02
CA GLN A 571 25.18 28.56 -0.73
C GLN A 571 26.00 27.27 -0.63
N PRO A 572 25.60 26.35 0.28
CA PRO A 572 26.26 25.06 0.40
C PRO A 572 26.00 24.16 -0.81
N PRO A 573 26.83 23.10 -1.01
CA PRO A 573 26.68 22.18 -2.13
C PRO A 573 25.30 21.53 -2.27
N CYS A 574 24.58 21.26 -1.18
CA CYS A 574 23.22 20.70 -1.26
C CYS A 574 22.24 21.62 -2.01
N THR A 575 22.41 22.93 -1.85
CA THR A 575 21.62 23.95 -2.56
C THR A 575 22.15 24.12 -3.97
N SER A 576 23.45 24.38 -4.14
CA SER A 576 24.03 24.71 -5.44
C SER A 576 24.13 23.53 -6.42
N LYS A 577 23.86 22.29 -5.98
CA LYS A 577 23.88 21.09 -6.84
C LYS A 577 22.55 20.35 -6.92
N SER A 578 21.56 20.76 -6.11
CA SER A 578 20.27 20.07 -6.05
C SER A 578 19.10 20.89 -5.49
N GLY A 579 19.27 22.19 -5.27
CA GLY A 579 18.18 23.07 -4.84
C GLY A 579 17.59 22.76 -3.47
N TRP A 580 18.30 22.01 -2.61
CA TRP A 580 17.93 21.82 -1.21
C TRP A 580 18.46 22.99 -0.39
N VAL A 581 17.59 23.91 0.00
CA VAL A 581 17.95 25.08 0.82
C VAL A 581 18.08 24.69 2.29
N THR A 582 18.92 25.41 3.02
CA THR A 582 19.15 25.20 4.46
C THR A 582 18.33 26.18 5.30
N PHE A 583 18.27 25.95 6.61
CA PHE A 583 17.65 26.90 7.54
C PHE A 583 18.33 28.30 7.52
N ASP A 584 19.62 28.35 7.20
CA ASP A 584 20.38 29.60 7.10
C ASP A 584 20.14 30.36 5.78
N ALA A 585 19.43 29.76 4.82
CA ALA A 585 19.19 30.39 3.52
C ALA A 585 18.32 31.66 3.64
N ALA A 586 17.45 31.74 4.65
CA ALA A 586 16.73 32.95 5.04
C ALA A 586 16.11 32.84 6.45
N ARG A 587 15.88 33.99 7.09
CA ARG A 587 15.38 34.08 8.49
C ARG A 587 13.97 33.50 8.68
N THR A 588 13.06 33.78 7.75
CA THR A 588 11.65 33.37 7.87
C THR A 588 11.35 32.18 6.97
N ARG A 589 10.40 31.33 7.39
CA ARG A 589 9.94 30.19 6.57
C ARG A 589 9.44 30.63 5.19
N GLY A 590 8.63 31.69 5.14
CA GLY A 590 8.10 32.22 3.88
C GLY A 590 9.22 32.64 2.92
N HIS A 591 10.24 33.33 3.43
CA HIS A 591 11.40 33.70 2.62
C HIS A 591 12.20 32.47 2.19
N ARG A 592 12.41 31.47 3.06
CA ARG A 592 13.07 30.20 2.66
C ARG A 592 12.32 29.43 1.57
N VAL A 593 10.99 29.49 1.57
CA VAL A 593 10.18 28.90 0.49
C VAL A 593 10.43 29.63 -0.83
N ALA A 594 10.42 30.97 -0.83
CA ALA A 594 10.71 31.76 -2.02
C ALA A 594 12.15 31.53 -2.55
N VAL A 595 13.13 31.50 -1.64
CA VAL A 595 14.53 31.10 -1.90
C VAL A 595 14.61 29.71 -2.53
N SER A 596 13.90 28.73 -1.98
CA SER A 596 13.83 27.38 -2.52
C SER A 596 13.26 27.38 -3.94
N ILE A 597 12.17 28.10 -4.18
CA ILE A 597 11.56 28.20 -5.52
C ILE A 597 12.56 28.81 -6.50
N ALA A 598 13.18 29.94 -6.19
CA ALA A 598 14.17 30.59 -7.06
C ALA A 598 15.38 29.69 -7.36
N ALA A 599 15.94 29.03 -6.34
CA ALA A 599 17.05 28.10 -6.50
C ALA A 599 16.71 26.92 -7.44
N ASN A 600 15.46 26.44 -7.38
CA ASN A 600 15.02 25.34 -8.22
C ASN A 600 14.55 25.79 -9.62
N LYS A 601 14.04 27.02 -9.80
CA LYS A 601 13.81 27.63 -11.14
C LYS A 601 15.13 27.66 -11.92
N LEU A 602 16.20 28.21 -11.33
CA LEU A 602 17.51 28.23 -11.97
C LEU A 602 18.05 26.82 -12.23
N GLY A 603 17.84 25.88 -11.30
CA GLY A 603 18.22 24.49 -11.50
C GLY A 603 17.51 23.81 -12.67
N ILE A 604 16.22 24.11 -12.89
CA ILE A 604 15.46 23.67 -14.06
C ILE A 604 16.08 24.26 -15.33
N ASP A 605 16.31 25.58 -15.36
CA ASP A 605 16.88 26.28 -16.52
C ASP A 605 18.24 25.69 -16.91
N VAL A 606 19.10 25.39 -15.94
CA VAL A 606 20.39 24.74 -16.16
C VAL A 606 20.21 23.34 -16.77
N VAL A 607 19.30 22.52 -16.24
CA VAL A 607 19.08 21.15 -16.75
C VAL A 607 18.56 21.18 -18.18
N LEU A 608 17.60 22.06 -18.49
CA LEU A 608 17.04 22.18 -19.82
C LEU A 608 18.07 22.68 -20.85
N ALA A 609 18.92 23.64 -20.46
CA ALA A 609 20.00 24.12 -21.30
C ALA A 609 21.05 23.02 -21.59
N MET A 610 21.41 22.22 -20.59
CA MET A 610 22.31 21.08 -20.75
C MET A 610 21.73 20.01 -21.68
N ASP A 611 20.43 19.70 -21.54
CA ASP A 611 19.76 18.73 -22.41
C ASP A 611 19.71 19.19 -23.87
N CYS A 612 19.49 20.50 -24.11
CA CYS A 612 19.54 21.09 -25.45
C CYS A 612 20.93 20.93 -26.08
N LYS A 613 21.99 21.25 -25.32
CA LYS A 613 23.37 21.18 -25.81
C LYS A 613 23.86 19.76 -26.06
N LEU A 614 23.42 18.79 -25.26
CA LEU A 614 23.79 17.38 -25.44
C LEU A 614 22.96 16.69 -26.52
N GLY A 615 21.79 17.24 -26.87
CA GLY A 615 20.96 16.78 -27.98
C GLY A 615 21.42 17.26 -29.34
N GLU A 616 22.24 18.31 -29.41
CA GLU A 616 22.90 18.73 -30.65
C GLU A 616 23.83 17.59 -31.12
N PRO A 617 23.71 17.11 -32.38
CA PRO A 617 24.71 16.20 -32.92
C PRO A 617 26.08 16.88 -32.80
N PRO A 618 27.16 16.13 -32.51
CA PRO A 618 28.49 16.71 -32.44
C PRO A 618 28.72 17.52 -33.72
N ALA A 619 29.14 18.78 -33.57
CA ALA A 619 29.48 19.62 -34.71
C ALA A 619 30.38 18.77 -35.63
N PRO A 620 30.09 18.71 -36.94
CA PRO A 620 30.89 17.89 -37.85
C PRO A 620 32.34 18.29 -37.62
N GLU A 621 33.16 17.35 -37.12
CA GLU A 621 34.58 17.60 -36.90
C GLU A 621 35.08 18.19 -38.21
N ALA A 622 35.51 19.46 -38.17
CA ALA A 622 36.14 20.08 -39.32
C ALA A 622 37.27 19.11 -39.65
N SER A 623 37.13 18.39 -40.75
CA SER A 623 38.12 17.44 -41.23
C SER A 623 39.28 18.30 -41.71
N GLU A 624 40.03 18.88 -40.78
CA GLU A 624 41.34 19.43 -41.03
C GLU A 624 42.13 18.27 -41.61
N GLY A 625 42.46 18.43 -42.89
CA GLY A 625 43.09 17.42 -43.70
C GLY A 625 44.29 16.83 -42.98
N ARG A 626 44.10 15.62 -42.44
CA ARG A 626 45.18 14.64 -42.40
C ARG A 626 45.38 14.16 -43.83
N HIS A 627 45.90 15.06 -44.67
CA HIS A 627 46.60 14.67 -45.86
C HIS A 627 47.81 13.86 -45.44
N ALA A 628 47.98 12.73 -46.12
CA ALA A 628 49.10 11.83 -46.01
C ALA A 628 50.43 12.59 -46.08
N ALA A 629 51.29 12.29 -45.12
CA ALA A 629 52.75 12.29 -45.25
C ALA A 629 53.25 11.02 -44.57
#